data_AF-V4AC81-F1
#
_entry.id   AF-V4AC81-F1
#
_cell.length_a   1.000
_cell.length_b   1.000
_cell.length_c   1.000
_cell.angle_alpha   90.00
_cell.angle_beta   90.00
_cell.angle_gamma   90.00
#
_symmetry.space_group_name_H-M   'P 1'
#
loop_
_entity.id
_entity.type
_entity.pdbx_description
1 polymer ?
#
loop_
_entity_poly.entity_id
_entity_poly.type
_entity_poly.pdbx_seq_one_letter_code
_entity_poly.pdbx_strand_id
1 'polypeptide(L)'
;MLTESGQWTVQRQTRYGFSAVACDQTIEQTVNRESKTSGGITSITLNRNAVRRWILSQSQRTAIHHQCEILAGLTGTNRDRVHLDASKNKCDRDSIQRIVECIEQMINPFSYDQPEMTSISSGVVASDEISADLMSAEEVGEVALNNYIEERLTSDKKKYDPIKQVN
;
A
#
# COMPACT_ATOMS: atom_id res chain seq x y z
N MET A 1 -16.04 20.30 -14.04
CA MET A 1 -16.96 19.86 -15.10
C MET A 1 -17.39 18.46 -14.74
N LEU A 2 -18.54 18.32 -14.07
CA LEU A 2 -19.16 17.04 -13.75
C LEU A 2 -20.08 16.72 -14.93
N THR A 3 -19.87 15.61 -15.61
CA THR A 3 -20.71 15.21 -16.74
C THR A 3 -21.97 14.53 -16.21
N GLU A 4 -23.12 14.84 -16.81
CA GLU A 4 -24.44 14.25 -16.49
C GLU A 4 -24.48 12.72 -16.62
N SER A 5 -23.44 12.12 -17.21
CA SER A 5 -23.28 10.69 -17.48
C SER A 5 -22.67 9.87 -16.32
N GLY A 6 -22.44 10.45 -15.14
CA GLY A 6 -21.96 9.69 -13.98
C GLY A 6 -20.54 9.12 -14.12
N GLN A 7 -19.69 9.80 -14.88
CA GLN A 7 -18.29 9.40 -15.07
C GLN A 7 -17.44 9.96 -13.92
N TRP A 8 -17.19 9.13 -12.90
CA TRP A 8 -16.43 9.47 -11.70
C TRP A 8 -14.92 9.20 -11.81
N THR A 9 -14.47 8.74 -12.98
CA THR A 9 -13.09 8.33 -13.23
C THR A 9 -12.53 9.07 -14.44
N VAL A 10 -11.22 9.28 -14.43
CA VAL A 10 -10.47 9.97 -15.48
C VAL A 10 -9.55 8.98 -16.17
N GLN A 11 -9.65 8.92 -17.49
CA GLN A 11 -8.76 8.13 -18.33
C GLN A 11 -7.61 9.01 -18.81
N ARG A 12 -6.39 8.76 -18.30
CA ARG A 12 -5.19 9.57 -18.62
C ARG A 12 -4.40 9.08 -19.83
N GLN A 13 -4.69 7.87 -20.31
CA GLN A 13 -3.95 7.22 -21.38
C GLN A 13 -4.90 6.50 -22.33
N THR A 14 -4.55 6.38 -23.60
CA THR A 14 -5.38 5.67 -24.60
C THR A 14 -4.94 4.23 -24.81
N ARG A 15 -3.80 3.83 -24.23
CA ARG A 15 -3.17 2.51 -24.47
C ARG A 15 -3.90 1.34 -23.80
N TYR A 16 -4.53 1.58 -22.65
CA TYR A 16 -5.22 0.53 -21.87
C TYR A 16 -6.64 0.98 -21.55
N GLY A 17 -7.65 0.24 -22.05
CA GLY A 17 -9.06 0.65 -21.92
C GLY A 17 -9.63 0.59 -20.50
N PHE A 18 -9.08 -0.25 -19.64
CA PHE A 18 -9.52 -0.45 -18.24
C PHE A 18 -8.48 0.11 -17.24
N SER A 19 -8.13 1.40 -17.38
CA SER A 19 -7.14 2.04 -16.50
C SER A 19 -7.58 3.42 -16.02
N ALA A 20 -8.90 3.62 -15.87
CA ALA A 20 -9.44 4.87 -15.39
C ALA A 20 -9.13 5.01 -13.91
N VAL A 21 -8.67 6.18 -13.50
CA VAL A 21 -8.30 6.49 -12.11
C VAL A 21 -9.32 7.44 -11.50
N ALA A 22 -9.46 7.42 -10.18
CA ALA A 22 -10.33 8.38 -9.50
C ALA A 22 -9.88 9.83 -9.79
N CYS A 23 -10.84 10.77 -9.82
CA CYS A 23 -10.56 12.18 -10.06
C CYS A 23 -9.53 12.77 -9.06
N ASP A 24 -9.64 12.40 -7.78
CA ASP A 24 -8.73 12.85 -6.73
C ASP A 24 -7.28 12.40 -7.00
N GLN A 25 -7.10 11.11 -7.29
CA GLN A 25 -5.79 10.55 -7.67
C GLN A 25 -5.21 11.21 -8.93
N THR A 26 -6.08 11.60 -9.87
CA THR A 26 -5.65 12.31 -11.08
C THR A 26 -5.10 13.69 -10.76
N ILE A 27 -5.81 14.45 -9.91
CA ILE A 27 -5.35 15.76 -9.44
C ILE A 27 -4.03 15.62 -8.68
N GLU A 28 -3.91 14.57 -7.86
CA GLU A 28 -2.70 14.29 -7.10
C GLU A 28 -1.48 14.04 -8.02
N GLN A 29 -1.66 13.24 -9.07
CA GLN A 29 -0.58 12.87 -9.99
C GLN A 29 -0.24 13.93 -11.06
N THR A 30 -1.07 14.97 -11.21
CA THR A 30 -0.90 16.03 -12.23
C THR A 30 -0.65 17.38 -11.56
N VAL A 31 -1.72 18.07 -11.19
CA VAL A 31 -1.70 19.45 -10.70
C VAL A 31 -0.96 19.57 -9.36
N ASN A 32 -1.24 18.65 -8.43
CA ASN A 32 -0.59 18.69 -7.12
C ASN A 32 0.87 18.28 -7.20
N ARG A 33 1.20 17.25 -8.00
CA ARG A 33 2.57 16.75 -8.14
C ARG A 33 3.54 17.86 -8.54
N GLU A 34 3.18 18.65 -9.55
CA GLU A 34 4.02 19.76 -10.02
C GLU A 34 3.98 20.98 -9.09
N SER A 35 2.95 21.10 -8.26
CA SER A 35 2.81 22.19 -7.29
C SER A 35 3.47 21.90 -5.93
N LYS A 36 3.76 20.63 -5.62
CA LYS A 36 4.34 20.18 -4.35
C LYS A 36 5.86 20.26 -4.39
N THR A 37 6.46 20.76 -3.32
CA THR A 37 7.90 20.60 -3.07
C THR A 37 8.15 19.32 -2.27
N SER A 38 9.41 19.01 -1.91
CA SER A 38 9.74 17.83 -1.10
C SER A 38 9.03 17.78 0.26
N GLY A 39 8.60 18.93 0.79
CA GLY A 39 7.79 19.04 2.01
C GLY A 39 6.27 19.09 1.79
N GLY A 40 5.80 18.93 0.55
CA GLY A 40 4.41 19.14 0.17
C GLY A 40 4.09 20.61 -0.14
N ILE A 41 2.84 21.02 0.08
CA ILE A 41 2.41 22.43 -0.10
C ILE A 41 2.52 23.14 1.25
N THR A 42 3.75 23.48 1.63
CA THR A 42 4.04 24.18 2.89
C THR A 42 4.18 25.68 2.62
N SER A 43 3.63 26.53 3.51
CA SER A 43 3.59 28.01 3.50
C SER A 43 2.36 28.69 2.89
N ILE A 44 1.89 28.31 1.70
CA ILE A 44 0.74 29.00 1.08
C ILE A 44 -0.58 28.71 1.80
N THR A 45 -0.66 27.58 2.50
CA THR A 45 -1.84 27.12 3.26
C THR A 45 -2.18 28.00 4.47
N LEU A 46 -1.22 28.76 4.97
CA LEU A 46 -1.39 29.67 6.12
C LEU A 46 -2.09 30.98 5.73
N ASN A 47 -2.09 31.35 4.44
CA ASN A 47 -2.70 32.59 3.95
C ASN A 47 -3.86 32.28 2.99
N ARG A 48 -5.10 32.52 3.44
CA ARG A 48 -6.32 32.23 2.66
C ARG A 48 -6.35 32.92 1.28
N ASN A 49 -5.80 34.12 1.15
CA ASN A 49 -5.73 34.82 -0.14
C ASN A 49 -4.70 34.18 -1.07
N ALA A 50 -3.59 33.68 -0.53
CA ALA A 50 -2.61 32.92 -1.29
C ALA A 50 -3.20 31.58 -1.77
N VAL A 51 -3.91 30.86 -0.90
CA VAL A 51 -4.64 29.63 -1.27
C VAL A 51 -5.63 29.90 -2.39
N ARG A 52 -6.45 30.96 -2.29
CA ARG A 52 -7.44 31.29 -3.32
C ARG A 52 -6.80 31.56 -4.68
N ARG A 53 -5.74 32.37 -4.72
CA ARG A 53 -4.99 32.64 -5.97
C ARG A 53 -4.35 31.38 -6.52
N TRP A 54 -3.84 30.52 -5.65
CA TRP A 54 -3.24 29.25 -6.04
C TRP A 54 -4.29 28.30 -6.65
N ILE A 55 -5.45 28.10 -6.01
CA ILE A 55 -6.55 27.27 -6.55
C ILE A 55 -6.99 27.75 -7.95
N LEU A 56 -7.04 29.06 -8.16
CA LEU A 56 -7.46 29.64 -9.44
C LEU A 56 -6.41 29.51 -10.56
N SER A 57 -5.12 29.46 -10.22
CA SER A 57 -4.02 29.50 -11.20
C SER A 57 -3.24 28.20 -11.34
N GLN A 58 -3.41 27.23 -10.43
CA GLN A 58 -2.61 25.99 -10.38
C GLN A 58 -2.61 25.20 -11.68
N SER A 59 -3.75 25.09 -12.37
CA SER A 59 -3.86 24.34 -13.63
C SER A 59 -3.02 24.99 -14.74
N GLN A 60 -3.07 26.32 -14.84
CA GLN A 60 -2.27 27.09 -15.80
C GLN A 60 -0.78 27.02 -15.46
N ARG A 61 -0.42 27.10 -14.17
CA ARG A 61 0.97 26.99 -13.71
C ARG A 61 1.56 25.62 -14.01
N THR A 62 0.79 24.55 -13.81
CA THR A 62 1.15 23.18 -14.20
C THR A 62 1.39 23.09 -15.71
N ALA A 63 0.48 23.64 -16.54
CA ALA A 63 0.66 23.63 -18.00
C ALA A 63 1.93 24.38 -18.47
N ILE A 64 2.23 25.54 -17.87
CA ILE A 64 3.45 26.30 -18.16
C ILE A 64 4.69 25.51 -17.73
N HIS A 65 4.68 24.94 -16.52
CA HIS A 65 5.77 24.14 -15.99
C HIS A 65 6.08 22.95 -16.90
N HIS A 66 5.05 22.19 -17.29
CA HIS A 66 5.19 21.09 -18.25
C HIS A 66 5.81 21.55 -19.58
N GLN A 67 5.38 22.69 -20.13
CA GLN A 67 5.97 23.22 -21.35
C GLN A 67 7.44 23.62 -21.17
N CYS A 68 7.81 24.15 -20.00
CA CYS A 68 9.20 24.44 -19.67
C CYS A 68 10.03 23.16 -19.54
N GLU A 69 9.50 22.09 -18.96
CA GLU A 69 10.18 20.78 -18.92
C GLU A 69 10.42 20.22 -20.33
N ILE A 70 9.44 20.34 -21.23
CA ILE A 70 9.59 19.96 -22.64
C ILE A 70 10.72 20.76 -23.28
N LEU A 71 10.71 22.08 -23.12
CA LEU A 71 11.72 22.96 -23.69
C LEU A 71 13.12 22.70 -23.13
N ALA A 72 13.22 22.31 -21.86
CA ALA A 72 14.47 21.94 -21.21
C ALA A 72 14.94 20.51 -21.56
N GLY A 73 14.17 19.75 -22.35
CA GLY A 73 14.46 18.35 -22.66
C GLY A 73 14.35 17.41 -21.44
N LEU A 74 13.65 17.85 -20.38
CA LEU A 74 13.46 17.10 -19.14
C LEU A 74 12.28 16.14 -19.20
N THR A 75 11.40 16.28 -20.20
CA THR A 75 10.38 15.26 -20.46
C THR A 75 11.04 13.99 -20.97
N GLY A 76 11.44 13.14 -20.02
CA GLY A 76 11.98 11.82 -20.29
C GLY A 76 10.97 10.96 -21.04
N THR A 77 11.49 10.08 -21.89
CA THR A 77 10.76 8.97 -22.50
C THR A 77 9.82 8.34 -21.50
N ASN A 78 8.55 8.14 -21.87
CA ASN A 78 7.54 7.47 -21.06
C ASN A 78 8.13 6.15 -20.53
N ARG A 79 8.55 6.13 -19.26
CA ARG A 79 9.20 4.95 -18.68
C ARG A 79 8.10 3.95 -18.37
N ASP A 80 7.81 3.11 -19.34
CA ASP A 80 6.98 1.95 -19.15
C ASP A 80 7.64 1.08 -18.06
N ARG A 81 6.94 0.94 -16.92
CA ARG A 81 7.30 0.02 -15.83
C ARG A 81 8.58 0.40 -15.07
N VAL A 82 8.60 1.59 -14.47
CA VAL A 82 9.67 2.03 -13.52
C VAL A 82 10.02 0.97 -12.45
N HIS A 83 9.05 0.15 -12.03
CA HIS A 83 9.28 -0.94 -11.07
C HIS A 83 10.06 -2.14 -11.63
N LEU A 84 10.20 -2.25 -12.95
CA LEU A 84 11.00 -3.29 -13.61
C LEU A 84 12.35 -2.76 -14.09
N ASP A 85 12.68 -1.49 -13.82
CA ASP A 85 13.99 -0.93 -14.16
C ASP A 85 15.09 -1.73 -13.46
N ALA A 86 16.20 -1.97 -14.16
CA ALA A 86 17.33 -2.71 -13.64
C ALA A 86 17.88 -2.13 -12.31
N SER A 87 17.81 -0.80 -12.16
CA SER A 87 18.19 -0.11 -10.92
C SER A 87 17.27 -0.47 -9.75
N LYS A 88 15.94 -0.52 -9.98
CA LYS A 88 14.97 -0.88 -8.95
C LYS A 88 15.10 -2.35 -8.58
N ASN A 89 15.21 -3.24 -9.57
CA ASN A 89 15.47 -4.67 -9.35
C ASN A 89 16.76 -4.91 -8.54
N LYS A 90 17.82 -4.13 -8.81
CA LYS A 90 19.06 -4.20 -8.03
C LYS A 90 18.82 -3.78 -6.58
N CYS A 91 18.20 -2.62 -6.37
CA CYS A 91 17.89 -2.11 -5.02
C CYS A 91 17.04 -3.11 -4.21
N ASP A 92 16.03 -3.71 -4.85
CA ASP A 92 15.17 -4.69 -4.21
C ASP A 92 15.93 -5.98 -3.87
N ARG A 93 16.78 -6.47 -4.80
CA ARG A 93 17.66 -7.62 -4.53
C ARG A 93 18.62 -7.34 -3.38
N ASP A 94 19.27 -6.18 -3.37
CA ASP A 94 20.21 -5.78 -2.30
C ASP A 94 19.48 -5.67 -0.95
N SER A 95 18.22 -5.23 -0.95
CA SER A 95 17.40 -5.13 0.26
C SER A 95 16.98 -6.51 0.78
N ILE A 96 16.57 -7.41 -0.11
CA ILE A 96 16.26 -8.82 0.24
C ILE A 96 17.50 -9.49 0.80
N GLN A 97 18.66 -9.31 0.15
CA GLN A 97 19.92 -9.89 0.59
C GLN A 97 20.27 -9.44 2.03
N ARG A 98 20.11 -8.16 2.35
CA ARG A 98 20.31 -7.65 3.72
C ARG A 98 19.38 -8.31 4.75
N ILE A 99 18.13 -8.59 4.38
CA ILE A 99 17.18 -9.27 5.27
C ILE A 99 17.64 -10.71 5.51
N VAL A 100 18.01 -11.42 4.45
CA VAL A 100 18.51 -12.81 4.54
C VAL A 100 19.77 -12.85 5.39
N GLU A 101 20.75 -11.98 5.12
CA GLU A 101 21.99 -11.88 5.91
C GLU A 101 21.71 -11.59 7.39
N CYS A 102 20.74 -10.73 7.69
CA CYS A 102 20.34 -10.44 9.07
C CYS A 102 19.80 -11.69 9.77
N ILE A 103 18.93 -12.44 9.09
CA ILE A 103 18.34 -13.68 9.63
C ILE A 103 19.41 -14.75 9.82
N GLU A 104 20.34 -14.90 8.88
CA GLU A 104 21.45 -15.86 8.94
C GLU A 104 22.50 -15.50 10.01
N GLN A 105 22.74 -14.21 10.26
CA GLN A 105 23.62 -13.74 11.34
C GLN A 105 22.99 -13.89 12.73
N MET A 106 21.67 -13.92 12.80
CA MET A 106 20.92 -14.24 14.02
C MET A 106 20.75 -15.77 14.15
N ILE A 107 19.87 -16.21 15.06
CA ILE A 107 19.39 -17.58 15.07
C ILE A 107 18.41 -17.70 13.90
N ASN A 108 18.76 -18.51 12.90
CA ASN A 108 17.90 -18.76 11.74
C ASN A 108 16.68 -19.60 12.18
N PRO A 109 15.48 -18.99 12.30
CA PRO A 109 14.28 -19.66 12.80
C PRO A 109 13.70 -20.66 11.78
N PHE A 110 14.26 -20.72 10.58
CA PHE A 110 13.87 -21.64 9.51
C PHE A 110 14.82 -22.83 9.36
N SER A 111 15.79 -22.98 10.26
CA SER A 111 16.67 -24.15 10.27
C SER A 111 15.91 -25.40 10.71
N TYR A 112 15.97 -26.47 9.91
CA TYR A 112 15.34 -27.76 10.23
C TYR A 112 15.95 -28.46 11.45
N ASP A 113 17.16 -28.04 11.87
CA ASP A 113 17.88 -28.64 12.99
C ASP A 113 17.45 -28.09 14.35
N GLN A 114 16.57 -27.09 14.39
CA GLN A 114 16.06 -26.49 15.63
C GLN A 114 14.61 -26.91 15.88
N PRO A 115 14.35 -27.79 16.85
CA PRO A 115 12.98 -28.21 17.18
C PRO A 115 12.21 -27.12 17.93
N GLU A 116 12.91 -26.12 18.50
CA GLU A 116 12.28 -25.06 19.29
C GLU A 116 11.80 -23.90 18.43
N MET A 117 10.58 -23.40 18.69
CA MET A 117 10.05 -22.23 18.02
C MET A 117 10.68 -20.95 18.56
N THR A 118 11.35 -20.18 17.71
CA THR A 118 12.04 -18.93 18.10
C THR A 118 11.42 -17.69 17.45
N SER A 119 11.39 -16.58 18.20
CA SER A 119 11.00 -15.28 17.69
C SER A 119 12.04 -14.71 16.72
N ILE A 120 11.61 -14.34 15.50
CA ILE A 120 12.49 -13.75 14.47
C ILE A 120 13.09 -12.41 14.92
N SER A 121 12.37 -11.63 15.73
CA SER A 121 12.80 -10.28 16.14
C SER A 121 13.74 -10.27 17.33
N SER A 122 13.61 -11.25 18.25
CA SER A 122 14.36 -11.28 19.51
C SER A 122 15.30 -12.47 19.64
N GLY A 123 15.16 -13.50 18.79
CA GLY A 123 15.90 -14.77 18.91
C GLY A 123 15.50 -15.60 20.13
N VAL A 124 14.47 -15.20 20.88
CA VAL A 124 14.03 -15.88 22.10
C VAL A 124 13.18 -17.10 21.75
N VAL A 125 13.46 -18.22 22.42
CA VAL A 125 12.67 -19.46 22.33
C VAL A 125 11.32 -19.25 23.01
N ALA A 126 10.23 -19.59 22.32
CA ALA A 126 8.88 -19.56 22.85
C ALA A 126 8.72 -20.58 23.98
N SER A 127 7.92 -20.26 24.99
CA SER A 127 7.56 -21.23 26.03
C SER A 127 6.69 -22.35 25.45
N ASP A 128 6.67 -23.50 26.12
CA ASP A 128 5.85 -24.65 25.72
C ASP A 128 4.35 -24.32 25.62
N GLU A 129 3.87 -23.40 26.46
CA GLU A 129 2.48 -22.91 26.41
C GLU A 129 2.19 -22.15 25.10
N ILE A 130 3.10 -21.26 24.69
CA ILE A 130 2.93 -20.44 23.47
C ILE A 130 3.14 -21.29 22.22
N SER A 131 4.06 -22.26 22.25
CA SER A 131 4.28 -23.17 21.14
C SER A 131 3.08 -24.10 20.92
N ALA A 132 2.50 -24.65 22.00
CA ALA A 132 1.30 -25.46 21.91
C ALA A 132 0.09 -24.66 21.37
N ASP A 133 -0.08 -23.41 21.83
CA ASP A 133 -1.14 -22.52 21.35
C ASP A 133 -1.00 -22.23 19.84
N LEU A 134 0.19 -21.81 19.39
CA LEU A 134 0.43 -21.51 17.98
C LEU A 134 0.33 -22.74 17.07
N MET A 135 0.75 -23.92 17.54
CA MET A 135 0.64 -25.17 16.77
C MET A 135 -0.80 -25.69 16.69
N SER A 136 -1.63 -25.43 17.70
CA SER A 136 -3.04 -25.85 17.72
C SER A 136 -4.00 -24.84 17.07
N ALA A 137 -3.50 -23.65 16.67
CA ALA A 137 -4.31 -22.57 16.11
C ALA A 137 -5.13 -22.99 14.88
N GLU A 138 -4.61 -23.87 14.02
CA GLU A 138 -5.34 -24.39 12.86
C GLU A 138 -6.53 -25.25 13.30
N GLU A 139 -6.30 -26.23 14.18
CA GLU A 139 -7.35 -27.12 14.70
C GLU A 139 -8.44 -26.34 15.45
N VAL A 140 -8.03 -25.38 16.30
CA VAL A 140 -8.94 -24.48 17.02
C VAL A 140 -9.75 -23.63 16.02
N GLY A 141 -9.10 -23.15 14.96
CA GLY A 141 -9.73 -22.39 13.89
C GLY A 141 -10.77 -23.21 13.11
N GLU A 142 -10.48 -24.47 12.79
CA GLU A 142 -11.42 -25.37 12.12
C GLU A 142 -12.64 -25.66 13.00
N VAL A 143 -12.43 -25.95 14.29
CA VAL A 143 -13.53 -26.16 15.24
C VAL A 143 -14.39 -24.90 15.36
N ALA A 144 -13.77 -23.72 15.48
CA ALA A 144 -14.48 -22.45 15.55
C ALA A 144 -15.30 -22.16 14.27
N LEU A 145 -14.73 -22.46 13.10
CA LEU A 145 -15.42 -22.30 11.80
C LEU A 145 -16.63 -23.24 11.70
N ASN A 146 -16.48 -24.52 12.03
CA ASN A 146 -17.57 -25.49 11.97
C ASN A 146 -18.71 -25.11 12.91
N ASN A 147 -18.38 -24.71 14.15
CA ASN A 147 -19.38 -24.21 15.10
C ASN A 147 -20.10 -22.95 14.57
N TYR A 148 -19.38 -22.05 13.91
CA TYR A 148 -19.98 -20.85 13.32
C TYR A 148 -20.96 -21.21 12.20
N ILE A 149 -20.58 -22.12 11.30
CA ILE A 149 -21.43 -22.59 10.21
C ILE A 149 -22.71 -23.21 10.80
N GLU A 150 -22.56 -24.15 11.73
CA GLU A 150 -23.67 -24.86 12.34
C GLU A 150 -24.63 -23.92 13.06
N GLU A 151 -24.12 -23.09 13.97
CA GLU A 151 -24.94 -22.23 14.82
C GLU A 151 -25.59 -21.08 14.05
N ARG A 152 -24.92 -20.48 13.06
CA ARG A 152 -25.36 -19.19 12.48
C ARG A 152 -25.72 -19.22 11.00
N LEU A 153 -25.15 -20.13 10.21
CA LEU A 153 -25.44 -20.23 8.78
C LEU A 153 -26.55 -21.24 8.50
N THR A 154 -26.48 -22.42 9.13
CA THR A 154 -27.50 -23.47 8.98
C THR A 154 -28.64 -23.35 9.98
N SER A 155 -28.37 -22.85 11.19
CA SER A 155 -29.41 -22.54 12.18
C SER A 155 -29.66 -21.02 12.20
N ASP A 156 -30.92 -20.60 12.20
CA ASP A 156 -31.28 -19.16 12.22
C ASP A 156 -31.14 -18.54 13.64
N LYS A 157 -30.36 -19.18 14.52
CA LYS A 157 -30.10 -18.74 15.90
C LYS A 157 -28.82 -17.90 15.94
N LYS A 158 -28.79 -16.86 16.77
CA LYS A 158 -27.58 -16.04 17.06
C LYS A 158 -26.89 -15.39 15.84
N LYS A 159 -27.59 -15.27 14.69
CA LYS A 159 -27.05 -14.75 13.43
C LYS A 159 -26.40 -13.37 13.55
N TYR A 160 -26.97 -12.51 14.40
CA TYR A 160 -26.51 -11.13 14.62
C TYR A 160 -25.70 -10.95 15.91
N ASP A 161 -25.47 -12.01 16.68
CA ASP A 161 -24.76 -11.90 17.95
C ASP A 161 -23.27 -11.59 17.69
N PRO A 162 -22.56 -10.92 18.60
CA PRO A 162 -21.11 -10.75 18.46
C PRO A 162 -20.37 -12.10 18.44
N ILE A 163 -19.33 -12.23 17.62
CA ILE A 163 -18.43 -13.39 17.68
C ILE A 163 -17.61 -13.27 18.96
N LYS A 164 -17.65 -14.30 19.82
CA LYS A 164 -16.84 -14.32 21.04
C LYS A 164 -15.39 -14.62 20.68
N GLN A 165 -14.46 -13.92 21.33
CA GLN A 165 -13.05 -14.29 21.27
C GLN A 165 -12.86 -15.64 21.97
N VAL A 166 -12.19 -16.55 21.29
CA VAL A 166 -11.67 -17.78 21.89
C VAL A 166 -10.35 -17.38 22.52
N ASN A 167 -10.21 -17.61 23.83
CA ASN A 167 -8.94 -17.44 24.55
C ASN A 167 -8.08 -18.67 24.34
#